data_AF-A0A0N5CI71-F1
#
_entry.id   AF-A0A0N5CI71-F1
#
_cell.length_a   1.000
_cell.length_b   1.000
_cell.length_c   1.000
_cell.angle_alpha   90.00
_cell.angle_beta   90.00
_cell.angle_gamma   90.00
#
_symmetry.space_group_name_H-M   'P 1'
#
loop_
_entity.id
_entity.type
_entity.pdbx_description
1 polymer ?
#
loop_
_entity_poly.entity_id
_entity_poly.type
_entity_poly.pdbx_seq_one_letter_code
_entity_poly.pdbx_strand_id
1 'polypeptide(L)'
;MFLKLYWLGAALALMLLLLQPQAVNGNELFPYVPNDINATTFPINLNATTNSDMVLVKCPDRGYKHKHAQDEFIENKFNFTLFNQGEPNLMSNWIPLVRELNGPTEINCGRSLPNHNNGLVNSTYWIFNVMWEDSAIENIRTDPLFMNSPILETHPHCHLNPQNIFIISKKKKSSMLEKIIQNKIENPYTNQMVYYFVKPQNGATYAIKKPCFMYRLYGTCPIFDLPGRAQNSIINENEVKKVKIDNLNGQKEKVKVNLVVNNKKEFYRDEEISLSRMRYTENGTKVIEGSTMLITSSFIINGFDLVKLVYNCWNGAENENVSQTYYFGPIITNHTQDKTEEISANDTSIKVKCDTTYLNVGYLKEVEYNGTHANVSDLESSDSLRGKF
;
A
#
# COMPACT_ATOMS: atom_id res chain seq x y z
N MET A 1 -63.27 6.09 53.45
CA MET A 1 -62.79 6.71 52.19
C MET A 1 -61.26 6.73 52.09
N PHE A 2 -60.52 6.89 53.19
CA PHE A 2 -59.03 6.96 53.19
C PHE A 2 -58.30 5.67 52.79
N LEU A 3 -58.86 4.49 53.05
CA LEU A 3 -58.20 3.22 52.73
C LEU A 3 -58.05 3.03 51.20
N LYS A 4 -59.04 3.44 50.40
CA LYS A 4 -58.96 3.33 48.92
C LYS A 4 -57.93 4.27 48.30
N LEU A 5 -57.71 5.45 48.90
CA LEU A 5 -56.68 6.40 48.47
C LEU A 5 -55.26 5.92 48.79
N TYR A 6 -55.08 5.24 49.92
CA TYR A 6 -53.78 4.67 50.30
C TYR A 6 -53.34 3.54 49.35
N TRP A 7 -54.28 2.68 48.95
CA TRP A 7 -54.01 1.61 47.99
C TRP A 7 -53.72 2.14 46.58
N LEU A 8 -54.36 3.24 46.17
CA LEU A 8 -54.05 3.91 44.91
C LEU A 8 -52.65 4.52 44.92
N GLY A 9 -52.26 5.16 46.03
CA GLY A 9 -50.91 5.70 46.22
C GLY A 9 -49.82 4.63 46.23
N ALA A 10 -50.08 3.50 46.89
CA ALA A 10 -49.15 2.36 46.91
C ALA A 10 -49.03 1.71 45.51
N ALA A 11 -50.13 1.57 44.77
CA ALA A 11 -50.10 1.04 43.40
C ALA A 11 -49.36 1.97 42.42
N LEU A 12 -49.52 3.29 42.55
CA LEU A 12 -48.76 4.28 41.78
C LEU A 12 -47.27 4.27 42.12
N ALA A 13 -46.90 4.10 43.39
CA ALA A 13 -45.51 3.94 43.82
C ALA A 13 -44.87 2.63 43.31
N LEU A 14 -45.65 1.53 43.23
CA LEU A 14 -45.19 0.26 42.65
C LEU A 14 -45.09 0.29 41.12
N MET A 15 -45.93 1.06 40.42
CA MET A 15 -45.76 1.28 38.98
C MET A 15 -44.47 2.02 38.63
N LEU A 16 -44.01 2.94 39.49
CA LEU A 16 -42.71 3.61 39.32
C LEU A 16 -41.51 2.65 39.50
N LEU A 17 -41.65 1.58 40.28
CA LEU A 17 -40.64 0.53 40.43
C LEU A 17 -40.56 -0.40 39.21
N LEU A 18 -41.68 -0.63 38.51
CA LEU A 18 -41.71 -1.40 37.26
C LEU A 18 -41.15 -0.64 36.05
N LEU A 19 -40.98 0.67 36.17
CA LEU A 19 -40.38 1.56 35.17
C LEU A 19 -38.86 1.74 35.36
N GLN A 20 -38.23 1.02 36.29
CA GLN A 20 -36.77 0.99 36.30
C GLN A 20 -36.31 0.32 35.00
N PRO A 21 -35.52 1.00 34.14
CA PRO A 21 -34.96 0.35 32.97
C PRO A 21 -34.16 -0.85 33.49
N GLN A 22 -34.58 -2.05 33.12
CA GLN A 22 -33.77 -3.25 33.34
C GLN A 22 -32.39 -2.91 32.83
N ALA A 23 -31.40 -2.90 33.72
CA ALA A 23 -30.02 -2.70 33.34
C ALA A 23 -29.72 -3.79 32.30
N VAL A 24 -29.51 -3.39 31.05
CA VAL A 24 -29.13 -4.31 29.98
C VAL A 24 -27.93 -5.06 30.50
N ASN A 25 -28.09 -6.36 30.70
CA ASN A 25 -27.01 -7.20 31.19
C ASN A 25 -25.96 -7.19 30.08
N GLY A 26 -24.75 -6.66 30.32
CA GLY A 26 -23.79 -6.41 29.24
C GLY A 26 -23.41 -7.68 28.45
N ASN A 27 -23.60 -8.85 29.04
CA ASN A 27 -23.47 -10.16 28.39
C ASN A 27 -24.33 -10.30 27.13
N GLU A 28 -25.49 -9.63 27.04
CA GLU A 28 -26.33 -9.66 25.83
C GLU A 28 -25.66 -8.94 24.65
N LEU A 29 -24.82 -7.94 24.92
CA LEU A 29 -24.09 -7.20 23.90
C LEU A 29 -22.85 -7.95 23.40
N PHE A 30 -22.27 -8.82 24.23
CA PHE A 30 -21.05 -9.57 23.93
C PHE A 30 -21.22 -11.05 24.31
N PRO A 31 -22.15 -11.79 23.66
CA PRO A 31 -22.49 -13.16 24.04
C PRO A 31 -21.35 -14.18 23.83
N TYR A 32 -20.33 -13.80 23.06
CA TYR A 32 -19.11 -14.57 22.80
C TYR A 32 -18.02 -14.33 23.87
N VAL A 33 -18.27 -13.47 24.84
CA VAL A 33 -17.37 -13.22 25.97
C VAL A 33 -17.93 -13.93 27.21
N PRO A 34 -17.16 -14.83 27.85
CA PRO A 34 -17.58 -15.49 29.08
C PRO A 34 -17.82 -14.47 30.20
N ASN A 35 -18.85 -14.69 31.02
CA ASN A 35 -19.17 -13.82 32.16
C ASN A 35 -18.00 -13.61 33.14
N ASP A 36 -17.19 -14.65 33.32
CA ASP A 36 -16.00 -14.61 34.17
C ASP A 36 -14.79 -14.25 33.31
N ILE A 37 -14.32 -13.01 33.45
CA ILE A 37 -13.19 -12.49 32.69
C ILE A 37 -11.91 -12.50 33.54
N ASN A 38 -10.87 -13.16 33.03
CA ASN A 38 -9.56 -13.24 33.67
C ASN A 38 -8.46 -13.47 32.61
N ALA A 39 -7.22 -13.63 33.07
CA ALA A 39 -6.06 -13.87 32.19
C ALA A 39 -6.07 -15.24 31.46
N THR A 40 -6.97 -16.16 31.83
CA THR A 40 -7.12 -17.46 31.14
C THR A 40 -8.27 -17.46 30.13
N THR A 41 -9.21 -16.51 30.22
CA THR A 41 -10.31 -16.34 29.25
C THR A 41 -10.02 -15.31 28.16
N PHE A 42 -9.03 -14.45 28.37
CA PHE A 42 -8.51 -13.50 27.38
C PHE A 42 -7.06 -13.81 27.00
N PRO A 43 -6.62 -13.50 25.77
CA PRO A 43 -7.37 -12.87 24.68
C PRO A 43 -8.42 -13.80 24.05
N ILE A 44 -9.47 -13.21 23.47
CA ILE A 44 -10.54 -13.97 22.78
C ILE A 44 -10.27 -13.99 21.28
N ASN A 45 -10.30 -15.17 20.67
CA ASN A 45 -10.17 -15.32 19.23
C ASN A 45 -11.52 -15.06 18.55
N LEU A 46 -11.52 -14.19 17.54
CA LEU A 46 -12.67 -13.88 16.69
C LEU A 46 -12.35 -14.26 15.23
N ASN A 47 -13.21 -15.03 14.57
CA ASN A 47 -12.96 -15.45 13.19
C ASN A 47 -13.53 -14.44 12.18
N ALA A 48 -12.67 -13.95 11.29
CA ALA A 48 -13.04 -13.12 10.15
C ALA A 48 -13.00 -13.95 8.86
N THR A 49 -14.17 -14.47 8.46
CA THR A 49 -14.36 -15.28 7.24
C THR A 49 -14.66 -14.40 6.01
N THR A 50 -13.67 -13.68 5.48
CA THR A 50 -13.88 -12.68 4.42
C THR A 50 -12.67 -12.55 3.48
N ASN A 51 -12.90 -12.17 2.23
CA ASN A 51 -11.84 -11.78 1.28
C ASN A 51 -11.35 -10.34 1.50
N SER A 52 -12.04 -9.57 2.35
CA SER A 52 -11.59 -8.24 2.71
C SER A 52 -10.41 -8.30 3.68
N ASP A 53 -9.49 -7.37 3.49
CA ASP A 53 -8.42 -7.03 4.42
C ASP A 53 -8.89 -6.02 5.49
N MET A 54 -10.19 -5.71 5.58
CA MET A 54 -10.74 -4.85 6.62
C MET A 54 -12.07 -5.37 7.17
N VAL A 55 -12.23 -5.27 8.49
CA VAL A 55 -13.52 -5.51 9.18
C VAL A 55 -13.75 -4.44 10.24
N LEU A 56 -14.97 -4.30 10.75
CA LEU A 56 -15.21 -3.59 12.01
C LEU A 56 -15.30 -4.59 13.15
N VAL A 57 -14.58 -4.33 14.23
CA VAL A 57 -14.63 -5.10 15.48
C VAL A 57 -15.46 -4.33 16.49
N LYS A 58 -16.39 -5.03 17.14
CA LYS A 58 -17.18 -4.49 18.23
C LYS A 58 -16.35 -4.48 19.51
N CYS A 59 -16.12 -3.30 20.06
CA CYS A 59 -15.47 -3.10 21.36
C CYS A 59 -16.48 -2.55 22.38
N PRO A 60 -16.33 -2.88 23.67
CA PRO A 60 -17.06 -2.16 24.69
C PRO A 60 -16.68 -0.68 24.70
N ASP A 61 -17.59 0.16 25.16
CA ASP A 61 -17.39 1.60 25.26
C ASP A 61 -17.70 2.09 26.68
N ARG A 62 -17.51 3.38 26.92
CA ARG A 62 -17.75 4.01 28.22
C ARG A 62 -19.16 3.70 28.72
N GLY A 63 -19.23 3.14 29.93
CA GLY A 63 -20.49 2.76 30.58
C GLY A 63 -20.94 1.33 30.31
N TYR A 64 -20.18 0.55 29.54
CA TYR A 64 -20.34 -0.90 29.49
C TYR A 64 -20.09 -1.55 30.86
N LYS A 65 -20.96 -2.48 31.24
CA LYS A 65 -20.89 -3.24 32.49
C LYS A 65 -21.04 -4.71 32.16
N HIS A 66 -20.06 -5.53 32.52
CA HIS A 66 -20.01 -6.91 32.04
C HIS A 66 -20.84 -7.86 32.92
N LYS A 67 -20.36 -8.18 34.12
CA LYS A 67 -20.96 -9.17 35.02
C LYS A 67 -21.76 -8.52 36.13
N HIS A 68 -21.27 -7.42 36.68
CA HIS A 68 -21.87 -6.73 37.81
C HIS A 68 -22.22 -5.27 37.48
N ALA A 69 -23.25 -4.74 38.13
CA ALA A 69 -23.71 -3.37 37.91
C ALA A 69 -22.69 -2.30 38.35
N GLN A 70 -21.69 -2.68 39.13
CA GLN A 70 -20.61 -1.82 39.60
C GLN A 70 -19.37 -1.92 38.71
N ASP A 71 -19.30 -2.88 37.78
CA ASP A 71 -18.18 -3.02 36.86
C ASP A 71 -18.00 -1.74 36.04
N GLU A 72 -16.76 -1.40 35.80
CA GLU A 72 -16.38 -0.28 34.95
C GLU A 72 -15.55 -0.78 33.77
N PHE A 73 -15.74 -0.15 32.61
CA PHE A 73 -14.90 -0.34 31.45
C PHE A 73 -14.18 0.96 31.15
N ILE A 74 -12.85 0.87 30.98
CA ILE A 74 -12.03 1.98 30.50
C ILE A 74 -11.67 1.68 29.06
N GLU A 75 -12.25 2.44 28.13
CA GLU A 75 -11.95 2.31 26.72
C GLU A 75 -10.50 2.69 26.39
N ASN A 76 -9.91 1.97 25.43
CA ASN A 76 -8.67 2.41 24.82
C ASN A 76 -8.95 3.58 23.87
N LYS A 77 -8.00 4.52 23.76
CA LYS A 77 -8.14 5.64 22.82
C LYS A 77 -7.71 5.21 21.43
N PHE A 78 -8.66 5.20 20.51
CA PHE A 78 -8.41 4.97 19.09
C PHE A 78 -8.30 6.28 18.34
N ASN A 79 -7.35 6.36 17.40
CA ASN A 79 -7.16 7.55 16.56
C ASN A 79 -8.21 7.69 15.45
N PHE A 80 -9.18 6.77 15.39
CA PHE A 80 -10.23 6.75 14.38
C PHE A 80 -11.57 6.48 15.04
N THR A 81 -12.55 7.35 14.80
CA THR A 81 -13.92 7.22 15.33
C THR A 81 -14.93 7.17 14.18
N LEU A 82 -15.79 6.15 14.20
CA LEU A 82 -16.85 6.00 13.18
C LEU A 82 -18.07 6.88 13.47
N PHE A 83 -18.45 6.93 14.75
CA PHE A 83 -19.58 7.70 15.26
C PHE A 83 -19.11 9.08 15.75
N ASN A 84 -19.99 10.08 15.64
CA ASN A 84 -19.70 11.43 16.12
C ASN A 84 -19.75 11.44 17.65
N GLN A 85 -18.87 12.24 18.27
CA GLN A 85 -18.93 12.48 19.72
C GLN A 85 -20.29 13.14 20.06
N GLY A 86 -21.08 12.50 20.91
CA GLY A 86 -22.38 13.03 21.36
C GLY A 86 -23.59 12.15 21.10
N GLU A 87 -23.45 10.96 20.48
CA GLU A 87 -24.51 9.95 20.55
C GLU A 87 -24.61 9.42 21.99
N PRO A 88 -25.71 9.68 22.73
CA PRO A 88 -25.81 9.26 24.11
C PRO A 88 -25.94 7.74 24.21
N ASN A 89 -25.24 7.13 25.17
CA ASN A 89 -25.43 5.74 25.62
C ASN A 89 -25.01 4.61 24.65
N LEU A 90 -23.98 4.79 23.83
CA LEU A 90 -23.38 3.64 23.15
C LEU A 90 -22.60 2.81 24.19
N MET A 91 -23.15 1.65 24.59
CA MET A 91 -22.45 0.66 25.42
C MET A 91 -21.40 -0.15 24.63
N SER A 92 -21.26 0.13 23.34
CA SER A 92 -20.29 -0.49 22.46
C SER A 92 -19.93 0.44 21.32
N ASN A 93 -18.67 0.40 20.91
CA ASN A 93 -18.12 1.11 19.77
C ASN A 93 -17.70 0.12 18.68
N TRP A 94 -17.62 0.59 17.44
CA TRP A 94 -17.15 -0.20 16.30
C TRP A 94 -15.85 0.38 15.77
N ILE A 95 -14.85 -0.48 15.65
CA ILE A 95 -13.49 -0.06 15.34
C ILE A 95 -13.04 -0.77 14.06
N PRO A 96 -12.71 -0.04 12.99
CA PRO A 96 -12.13 -0.68 11.82
C PRO A 96 -10.75 -1.26 12.14
N LEU A 97 -10.57 -2.51 11.73
CA LEU A 97 -9.33 -3.27 11.88
C LEU A 97 -8.88 -3.76 10.50
N VAL A 98 -7.62 -3.52 10.18
CA VAL A 98 -6.99 -3.93 8.92
C VAL A 98 -6.18 -5.20 9.15
N ARG A 99 -6.29 -6.15 8.23
CA ARG A 99 -5.53 -7.40 8.21
C ARG A 99 -4.03 -7.11 8.17
N GLU A 100 -3.29 -7.73 9.07
CA GLU A 100 -1.84 -7.78 9.01
C GLU A 100 -1.36 -8.82 8.00
N LEU A 101 -0.15 -8.66 7.47
CA LEU A 101 0.37 -9.55 6.43
C LEU A 101 0.44 -11.01 6.87
N ASN A 102 0.70 -11.26 8.16
CA ASN A 102 0.88 -12.60 8.70
C ASN A 102 0.16 -12.75 10.04
N GLY A 103 -0.58 -13.85 10.18
CA GLY A 103 -1.19 -14.24 11.45
C GLY A 103 -2.43 -13.42 11.83
N PRO A 104 -2.89 -13.58 13.07
CA PRO A 104 -4.03 -12.82 13.58
C PRO A 104 -3.68 -11.35 13.79
N THR A 105 -4.69 -10.49 13.72
CA THR A 105 -4.56 -9.08 14.08
C THR A 105 -5.14 -8.85 15.47
N GLU A 106 -4.31 -8.39 16.40
CA GLU A 106 -4.73 -8.08 17.77
C GLU A 106 -5.38 -6.69 17.84
N ILE A 107 -6.47 -6.57 18.61
CA ILE A 107 -7.06 -5.29 18.99
C ILE A 107 -7.33 -5.25 20.49
N ASN A 108 -6.76 -4.23 21.14
CA ASN A 108 -6.99 -3.95 22.55
C ASN A 108 -8.08 -2.88 22.70
N CYS A 109 -9.30 -3.31 23.04
CA CYS A 109 -10.47 -2.46 23.24
C CYS A 109 -10.38 -1.58 24.50
N GLY A 110 -9.53 -1.95 25.46
CA GLY A 110 -9.44 -1.30 26.76
C GLY A 110 -9.24 -2.30 27.89
N ARG A 111 -9.77 -1.98 29.07
CA ARG A 111 -9.69 -2.85 30.23
C ARG A 111 -10.97 -2.82 31.05
N SER A 112 -11.35 -3.97 31.56
CA SER A 112 -12.44 -4.09 32.51
C SER A 112 -11.91 -4.05 33.95
N LEU A 113 -12.63 -3.31 34.78
CA LEU A 113 -12.41 -3.15 36.21
C LEU A 113 -13.61 -3.74 36.95
N PRO A 114 -13.49 -4.98 37.47
CA PRO A 114 -14.50 -5.51 38.37
C PRO A 114 -14.48 -4.69 39.65
N ASN A 115 -15.59 -4.06 40.02
CA ASN A 115 -15.65 -3.29 41.25
C ASN A 115 -16.28 -4.16 42.36
N HIS A 116 -15.41 -4.80 43.14
CA HIS A 116 -15.83 -5.47 44.37
C HIS A 116 -15.55 -4.53 45.56
N ASN A 117 -16.52 -4.42 46.47
CA ASN A 117 -16.48 -3.53 47.64
C ASN A 117 -15.31 -3.76 48.64
N ASN A 118 -14.30 -4.59 48.34
CA ASN A 118 -13.22 -4.97 49.27
C ASN A 118 -11.84 -5.22 48.60
N GLY A 119 -11.24 -4.20 47.99
CA GLY A 119 -9.79 -4.15 47.72
C GLY A 119 -9.36 -4.15 46.24
N LEU A 120 -8.08 -3.83 46.01
CA LEU A 120 -7.47 -3.61 44.69
C LEU A 120 -7.72 -4.79 43.74
N VAL A 121 -8.54 -4.58 42.72
CA VAL A 121 -8.87 -5.61 41.74
C VAL A 121 -7.92 -5.55 40.55
N ASN A 122 -7.36 -6.69 40.17
CA ASN A 122 -6.57 -6.82 38.94
C ASN A 122 -7.46 -6.50 37.73
N SER A 123 -7.11 -5.44 37.00
CA SER A 123 -7.78 -5.11 35.74
C SER A 123 -7.47 -6.17 34.69
N THR A 124 -8.48 -6.59 33.91
CA THR A 124 -8.28 -7.51 32.78
C THR A 124 -8.34 -6.72 31.47
N TYR A 125 -7.31 -6.86 30.62
CA TYR A 125 -7.31 -6.25 29.31
C TYR A 125 -8.30 -6.95 28.39
N TRP A 126 -9.08 -6.15 27.67
CA TRP A 126 -10.08 -6.63 26.74
C TRP A 126 -9.48 -6.71 25.34
N ILE A 127 -8.86 -7.86 25.06
CA ILE A 127 -8.08 -8.08 23.84
C ILE A 127 -8.78 -9.12 22.96
N PHE A 128 -8.99 -8.77 21.70
CA PHE A 128 -9.43 -9.69 20.68
C PHE A 128 -8.30 -10.02 19.70
N ASN A 129 -8.14 -11.30 19.38
CA ASN A 129 -7.31 -11.77 18.28
C ASN A 129 -8.22 -12.06 17.09
N VAL A 130 -8.18 -11.21 16.07
CA VAL A 130 -8.94 -11.47 14.85
C VAL A 130 -8.18 -12.45 13.97
N MET A 131 -8.68 -13.68 13.92
CA MET A 131 -8.17 -14.77 13.10
C MET A 131 -8.75 -14.62 11.69
N TRP A 132 -7.89 -14.35 10.71
CA TRP A 132 -8.28 -14.26 9.31
C TRP A 132 -8.37 -15.66 8.71
N GLU A 133 -9.57 -16.07 8.31
CA GLU A 133 -9.83 -17.44 7.89
C GLU A 133 -10.02 -17.51 6.37
N ASP A 134 -9.04 -18.11 5.69
CA ASP A 134 -9.00 -18.20 4.22
C ASP A 134 -9.74 -19.44 3.66
N SER A 135 -10.24 -20.33 4.52
CA SER A 135 -10.86 -21.62 4.13
C SER A 135 -12.36 -21.50 3.77
N ALA A 136 -13.08 -20.52 4.33
CA ALA A 136 -14.51 -20.32 4.14
C ALA A 136 -14.82 -18.84 3.88
N ILE A 137 -14.31 -18.31 2.79
CA ILE A 137 -14.33 -16.89 2.46
C ILE A 137 -15.72 -16.48 1.95
N GLU A 138 -16.42 -15.63 2.70
CA GLU A 138 -17.54 -14.87 2.16
C GLU A 138 -17.00 -13.84 1.16
N ASN A 139 -17.37 -14.00 -0.12
CA ASN A 139 -16.82 -13.17 -1.19
C ASN A 139 -17.56 -11.83 -1.27
N ILE A 140 -16.94 -10.79 -0.74
CA ILE A 140 -17.45 -9.42 -0.86
C ILE A 140 -17.11 -8.93 -2.25
N ARG A 141 -18.15 -8.47 -2.95
CA ARG A 141 -18.00 -7.94 -4.30
C ARG A 141 -17.09 -6.71 -4.28
N THR A 142 -16.11 -6.74 -5.17
CA THR A 142 -15.15 -5.66 -5.39
C THR A 142 -15.21 -5.23 -6.84
N ASP A 143 -15.61 -3.99 -7.09
CA ASP A 143 -15.62 -3.45 -8.44
C ASP A 143 -14.46 -2.46 -8.63
N PRO A 144 -13.94 -2.30 -9.85
CA PRO A 144 -12.93 -1.28 -10.13
C PRO A 144 -13.56 0.12 -10.11
N LEU A 145 -12.87 1.11 -9.54
CA LEU A 145 -13.28 2.51 -9.55
C LEU A 145 -12.18 3.40 -10.14
N PHE A 146 -12.51 4.14 -11.20
CA PHE A 146 -11.55 5.06 -11.79
C PHE A 146 -11.24 6.22 -10.84
N MET A 147 -9.96 6.61 -10.73
CA MET A 147 -9.46 7.54 -9.71
C MET A 147 -10.15 8.93 -9.69
N ASN A 148 -10.73 9.35 -10.81
CA ASN A 148 -11.43 10.64 -10.92
C ASN A 148 -12.95 10.52 -10.76
N SER A 149 -13.48 9.29 -10.62
CA SER A 149 -14.91 9.06 -10.43
C SER A 149 -15.32 9.48 -9.02
N PRO A 150 -16.51 10.08 -8.85
CA PRO A 150 -17.04 10.39 -7.53
C PRO A 150 -17.34 9.09 -6.78
N ILE A 151 -17.07 9.10 -5.48
CA ILE A 151 -17.45 8.00 -4.59
C ILE A 151 -18.90 8.22 -4.17
N LEU A 152 -19.80 7.32 -4.54
CA LEU A 152 -21.21 7.44 -4.18
C LEU A 152 -21.41 7.20 -2.68
N GLU A 153 -22.25 8.00 -2.03
CA GLU A 153 -22.55 7.85 -0.59
C GLU A 153 -23.33 6.56 -0.26
N THR A 154 -23.87 5.90 -1.29
CA THR A 154 -24.65 4.67 -1.17
C THR A 154 -24.23 3.64 -2.21
N HIS A 155 -24.57 2.38 -1.94
CA HIS A 155 -24.35 1.29 -2.88
C HIS A 155 -25.51 0.28 -2.82
N PRO A 156 -26.04 -0.22 -3.95
CA PRO A 156 -27.16 -1.18 -3.96
C PRO A 156 -26.89 -2.48 -3.20
N HIS A 157 -25.64 -2.97 -3.19
CA HIS A 157 -25.23 -4.14 -2.39
C HIS A 157 -25.15 -3.87 -0.87
N CYS A 158 -25.40 -2.64 -0.45
CA CYS A 158 -25.34 -2.21 0.93
C CYS A 158 -26.71 -1.67 1.39
N HIS A 159 -26.88 -0.35 1.37
CA HIS A 159 -28.10 0.32 1.76
C HIS A 159 -28.28 1.57 0.89
N LEU A 160 -29.52 1.96 0.61
CA LEU A 160 -29.82 3.13 -0.20
C LEU A 160 -29.93 4.44 0.62
N ASN A 161 -29.60 4.40 1.91
CA ASN A 161 -29.65 5.56 2.79
C ASN A 161 -28.21 5.88 3.23
N PRO A 162 -27.66 7.04 2.84
CA PRO A 162 -26.28 7.39 3.16
C PRO A 162 -26.05 7.49 4.68
N GLN A 163 -27.09 7.82 5.45
CA GLN A 163 -27.00 7.87 6.91
C GLN A 163 -26.81 6.49 7.55
N ASN A 164 -26.99 5.40 6.81
CA ASN A 164 -26.80 4.02 7.28
C ASN A 164 -25.50 3.40 6.76
N ILE A 165 -24.60 4.20 6.17
CA ILE A 165 -23.35 3.70 5.59
C ILE A 165 -22.13 4.39 6.23
N PHE A 166 -21.08 3.60 6.46
CA PHE A 166 -19.73 4.10 6.64
C PHE A 166 -18.91 3.78 5.40
N ILE A 167 -18.18 4.78 4.90
CA ILE A 167 -17.22 4.62 3.81
C ILE A 167 -15.84 4.89 4.38
N ILE A 168 -14.97 3.89 4.31
CA ILE A 168 -13.64 3.90 4.93
C ILE A 168 -12.61 3.58 3.87
N SER A 169 -11.43 4.17 3.99
CA SER A 169 -10.27 3.89 3.16
C SER A 169 -9.00 3.97 4.00
N LYS A 170 -7.88 3.46 3.47
CA LYS A 170 -6.56 3.53 4.11
C LYS A 170 -5.74 4.62 3.43
N LYS A 171 -5.01 5.44 4.20
CA LYS A 171 -4.01 6.37 3.68
C LYS A 171 -2.69 5.62 3.41
N LYS A 172 -2.06 5.88 2.25
CA LYS A 172 -0.82 5.17 1.83
C LYS A 172 0.34 5.27 2.84
N LYS A 173 0.62 6.46 3.37
CA LYS A 173 1.88 6.76 4.10
C LYS A 173 1.91 6.39 5.58
N SER A 174 0.76 6.17 6.22
CA SER A 174 0.71 6.07 7.70
C SER A 174 -0.07 4.87 8.21
N SER A 175 -0.56 4.00 7.32
CA SER A 175 -1.58 2.99 7.65
C SER A 175 -2.82 3.54 8.38
N MET A 176 -2.95 4.87 8.47
CA MET A 176 -4.08 5.51 9.10
C MET A 176 -5.30 5.37 8.23
N LEU A 177 -6.44 5.25 8.88
CA LEU A 177 -7.73 5.16 8.23
C LEU A 177 -8.28 6.56 7.98
N GLU A 178 -9.02 6.70 6.89
CA GLU A 178 -9.76 7.91 6.56
C GLU A 178 -11.23 7.55 6.35
N LYS A 179 -12.11 8.34 6.96
CA LYS A 179 -13.53 8.29 6.68
C LYS A 179 -13.78 9.17 5.46
N ILE A 180 -14.39 8.61 4.42
CA ILE A 180 -14.69 9.36 3.21
C ILE A 180 -15.96 10.16 3.45
N ILE A 181 -15.82 11.49 3.34
CA ILE A 181 -16.89 12.48 3.51
C ILE A 181 -16.88 13.33 2.23
N GLN A 182 -18.05 13.75 1.73
CA GLN A 182 -18.18 14.56 0.50
C GLN A 182 -17.63 13.89 -0.77
N ASN A 183 -17.73 12.57 -0.89
CA ASN A 183 -17.54 11.83 -2.14
C ASN A 183 -16.13 11.88 -2.74
N LYS A 184 -15.12 12.24 -1.94
CA LYS A 184 -13.73 12.38 -2.39
C LYS A 184 -12.74 11.80 -1.40
N ILE A 185 -11.70 11.20 -1.94
CA ILE A 185 -10.47 10.85 -1.22
C ILE A 185 -9.49 12.01 -1.41
N GLU A 186 -8.88 12.46 -0.32
CA GLU A 186 -7.97 13.62 -0.34
C GLU A 186 -6.72 13.36 -1.19
N ASN A 187 -6.09 12.19 -1.01
CA ASN A 187 -4.83 11.81 -1.67
C ASN A 187 -4.88 10.38 -2.20
N PRO A 188 -5.68 10.11 -3.25
CA PRO A 188 -5.89 8.76 -3.74
C PRO A 188 -4.60 8.13 -4.26
N TYR A 189 -4.55 6.81 -4.26
CA TYR A 189 -3.45 6.05 -4.86
C TYR A 189 -3.93 4.81 -5.59
N THR A 190 -3.09 4.31 -6.49
CA THR A 190 -3.38 3.09 -7.24
C THR A 190 -3.60 1.90 -6.30
N ASN A 191 -4.54 1.02 -6.65
CA ASN A 191 -4.95 -0.13 -5.85
C ASN A 191 -5.47 0.19 -4.43
N GLN A 192 -5.78 1.46 -4.13
CA GLN A 192 -6.41 1.81 -2.86
C GLN A 192 -7.80 1.18 -2.78
N MET A 193 -8.08 0.55 -1.65
CA MET A 193 -9.39 -0.06 -1.38
C MET A 193 -10.30 0.92 -0.66
N VAL A 194 -11.57 0.96 -1.06
CA VAL A 194 -12.64 1.72 -0.41
C VAL A 194 -13.71 0.75 0.05
N TYR A 195 -14.00 0.78 1.34
CA TYR A 195 -14.88 -0.19 1.99
C TYR A 195 -16.19 0.46 2.39
N TYR A 196 -17.30 -0.17 2.01
CA TYR A 196 -18.64 0.21 2.42
C TYR A 196 -19.10 -0.72 3.53
N PHE A 197 -19.53 -0.14 4.65
CA PHE A 197 -20.13 -0.86 5.76
C PHE A 197 -21.54 -0.33 6.02
N VAL A 198 -22.50 -1.23 6.18
CA VAL A 198 -23.79 -0.86 6.78
C VAL A 198 -23.56 -0.61 8.26
N LYS A 199 -24.02 0.54 8.76
CA LYS A 199 -23.97 0.90 10.18
C LYS A 199 -24.58 -0.25 11.02
N PRO A 200 -23.86 -0.78 12.00
CA PRO A 200 -24.41 -1.80 12.90
C PRO A 200 -25.62 -1.27 13.67
N GLN A 201 -26.61 -2.12 13.89
CA GLN A 201 -27.78 -1.78 14.70
C GLN A 201 -27.39 -1.71 16.19
N ASN A 202 -28.10 -0.87 16.95
CA ASN A 202 -27.99 -0.86 18.40
C ASN A 202 -28.37 -2.22 18.97
N GLY A 203 -27.52 -2.79 19.82
CA GLY A 203 -27.74 -4.14 20.38
C GLY A 203 -27.30 -5.30 19.49
N ALA A 204 -26.63 -5.05 18.36
CA ALA A 204 -26.08 -6.11 17.52
C ALA A 204 -25.21 -7.09 18.31
N THR A 205 -25.45 -8.39 18.20
CA THR A 205 -24.79 -9.42 19.03
C THR A 205 -23.51 -9.99 18.41
N TYR A 206 -23.26 -9.74 17.12
CA TYR A 206 -22.08 -10.21 16.41
C TYR A 206 -20.82 -9.39 16.76
N ALA A 207 -19.66 -10.05 16.77
CA ALA A 207 -18.38 -9.42 17.12
C ALA A 207 -17.74 -8.65 15.96
N ILE A 208 -17.95 -9.13 14.73
CA ILE A 208 -17.28 -8.66 13.53
C ILE A 208 -18.33 -8.24 12.50
N LYS A 209 -18.18 -7.03 11.94
CA LYS A 209 -18.93 -6.56 10.78
C LYS A 209 -18.01 -6.55 9.57
N LYS A 210 -18.37 -7.31 8.54
CA LYS A 210 -17.70 -7.31 7.24
C LYS A 210 -18.22 -6.14 6.37
N PRO A 211 -17.42 -5.66 5.40
CA PRO A 211 -17.94 -4.74 4.40
C PRO A 211 -19.04 -5.42 3.58
N CYS A 212 -19.99 -4.65 3.08
CA CYS A 212 -21.03 -5.12 2.16
C CYS A 212 -20.62 -4.95 0.70
N PHE A 213 -19.65 -4.06 0.43
CA PHE A 213 -19.14 -3.79 -0.90
C PHE A 213 -17.76 -3.12 -0.82
N MET A 214 -16.95 -3.30 -1.86
CA MET A 214 -15.64 -2.67 -1.97
C MET A 214 -15.41 -2.07 -3.37
N TYR A 215 -14.67 -0.96 -3.43
CA TYR A 215 -14.04 -0.52 -4.68
C TYR A 215 -12.52 -0.70 -4.59
N ARG A 216 -11.91 -1.03 -5.72
CA ARG A 216 -10.45 -0.95 -5.91
C ARG A 216 -10.12 0.16 -6.90
N LEU A 217 -9.37 1.15 -6.46
CA LEU A 217 -9.04 2.31 -7.28
C LEU A 217 -8.04 1.94 -8.37
N TYR A 218 -8.28 2.45 -9.58
CA TYR A 218 -7.35 2.36 -10.70
C TYR A 218 -7.26 3.69 -11.46
N GLY A 219 -6.17 3.88 -12.19
CA GLY A 219 -5.96 5.01 -13.07
C GLY A 219 -5.65 4.55 -14.49
N THR A 220 -5.53 5.50 -15.42
CA THR A 220 -4.88 5.21 -16.71
C THR A 220 -3.41 4.95 -16.47
N CYS A 221 -2.79 4.13 -17.33
CA CYS A 221 -1.40 3.75 -17.12
C CYS A 221 -0.46 4.95 -17.17
N PRO A 222 0.51 5.01 -16.25
CA PRO A 222 1.39 6.16 -16.12
C PRO A 222 2.46 6.16 -17.22
N ILE A 223 3.06 7.32 -17.41
CA ILE A 223 4.33 7.47 -18.11
C ILE A 223 5.47 7.67 -17.10
N PHE A 224 6.68 7.28 -17.51
CA PHE A 224 7.89 7.56 -16.73
C PHE A 224 8.29 9.03 -16.90
N ASP A 225 8.40 9.74 -15.78
CA ASP A 225 8.95 11.09 -15.69
C ASP A 225 10.32 11.03 -15.00
N LEU A 226 11.32 11.68 -15.59
CA LEU A 226 12.66 11.85 -15.02
C LEU A 226 12.83 13.35 -14.70
N PRO A 227 12.49 13.79 -13.47
CA PRO A 227 12.41 15.21 -13.13
C PRO A 227 13.72 15.96 -13.38
N GLY A 228 13.63 17.13 -14.01
CA GLY A 228 14.78 17.99 -14.27
C GLY A 228 15.66 17.54 -15.45
N ARG A 229 15.22 16.56 -16.25
CA ARG A 229 15.99 16.05 -17.38
C ARG A 229 15.21 16.14 -18.69
N ALA A 230 15.79 16.87 -19.65
CA ALA A 230 15.27 16.91 -21.01
C ALA A 230 15.47 15.55 -21.71
N GLN A 231 14.44 15.10 -22.44
CA GLN A 231 14.41 13.80 -23.11
C GLN A 231 14.18 14.02 -24.61
N ASN A 232 15.06 13.48 -25.45
CA ASN A 232 14.92 13.56 -26.91
C ASN A 232 14.87 12.13 -27.48
N SER A 233 13.94 11.82 -28.38
CA SER A 233 13.95 10.54 -29.09
C SER A 233 15.17 10.44 -30.02
N ILE A 234 15.83 9.27 -30.07
CA ILE A 234 17.05 9.05 -30.91
C ILE A 234 16.80 8.05 -32.04
N ILE A 235 16.03 6.99 -31.76
CA ILE A 235 15.81 5.85 -32.67
C ILE A 235 14.30 5.70 -32.86
N ASN A 236 13.85 5.64 -34.12
CA ASN A 236 12.46 5.38 -34.55
C ASN A 236 11.42 5.94 -33.58
N GLU A 237 11.31 7.26 -33.53
CA GLU A 237 10.40 8.15 -32.79
C GLU A 237 9.95 7.84 -31.34
N ASN A 238 10.03 6.63 -30.77
CA ASN A 238 9.54 6.31 -29.42
C ASN A 238 10.28 5.18 -28.68
N GLU A 239 11.24 4.47 -29.30
CA GLU A 239 11.80 3.27 -28.67
C GLU A 239 12.87 3.58 -27.59
N VAL A 240 13.75 4.55 -27.86
CA VAL A 240 14.83 4.95 -26.94
C VAL A 240 14.88 6.48 -26.77
N LYS A 241 14.75 6.93 -25.52
CA LYS A 241 14.86 8.36 -25.15
C LYS A 241 16.27 8.69 -24.66
N LYS A 242 16.91 9.66 -25.30
CA LYS A 242 18.18 10.25 -24.82
C LYS A 242 17.94 11.09 -23.59
N VAL A 243 18.74 10.87 -22.58
CA VAL A 243 18.98 11.80 -21.48
C VAL A 243 20.43 12.25 -21.60
N LYS A 244 20.65 13.55 -21.79
CA LYS A 244 22.01 14.09 -21.84
C LYS A 244 22.59 14.11 -20.43
N ILE A 245 23.83 13.65 -20.28
CA ILE A 245 24.61 13.77 -19.06
C ILE A 245 25.95 14.43 -19.36
N ASP A 246 26.41 15.27 -18.44
CA ASP A 246 27.58 16.13 -18.63
C ASP A 246 28.91 15.39 -18.36
N ASN A 247 28.84 14.21 -17.72
CA ASN A 247 30.00 13.61 -17.06
C ASN A 247 30.40 12.25 -17.65
N LEU A 248 31.56 12.23 -18.31
CA LEU A 248 32.17 11.07 -19.00
C LEU A 248 32.98 10.15 -18.07
N ASN A 249 33.43 10.65 -16.91
CA ASN A 249 34.44 9.99 -16.09
C ASN A 249 33.87 8.94 -15.10
N GLY A 250 32.87 8.17 -15.51
CA GLY A 250 32.35 7.04 -14.71
C GLY A 250 31.74 7.41 -13.35
N GLN A 251 31.43 8.69 -13.11
CA GLN A 251 30.81 9.13 -11.86
C GLN A 251 29.40 8.56 -11.71
N LYS A 252 29.08 8.16 -10.49
CA LYS A 252 27.76 7.65 -10.13
C LYS A 252 26.79 8.81 -10.01
N GLU A 253 25.70 8.78 -10.76
CA GLU A 253 24.65 9.79 -10.67
C GLU A 253 23.34 9.14 -10.22
N LYS A 254 22.67 9.75 -9.24
CA LYS A 254 21.35 9.32 -8.78
C LYS A 254 20.27 9.95 -9.65
N VAL A 255 19.53 9.11 -10.38
CA VAL A 255 18.40 9.52 -11.22
C VAL A 255 17.11 9.31 -10.45
N LYS A 256 16.26 10.34 -10.35
CA LYS A 256 14.90 10.22 -9.81
C LYS A 256 13.94 9.78 -10.92
N VAL A 257 12.98 8.95 -10.57
CA VAL A 257 11.90 8.50 -11.47
C VAL A 257 10.57 8.64 -10.76
N ASN A 258 9.58 9.15 -11.48
CA ASN A 258 8.18 9.15 -11.04
C ASN A 258 7.30 8.49 -12.11
N LEU A 259 6.22 7.86 -11.66
CA LEU A 259 5.11 7.45 -12.51
C LEU A 259 4.06 8.56 -12.51
N VAL A 260 3.73 9.09 -13.69
CA VAL A 260 2.87 10.28 -13.81
C VAL A 260 1.69 10.00 -14.72
N VAL A 261 0.51 10.45 -14.29
CA VAL A 261 -0.73 10.41 -15.07
C VAL A 261 -1.40 11.77 -15.06
N ASN A 262 -1.65 12.38 -16.22
CA ASN A 262 -2.29 13.71 -16.32
C ASN A 262 -1.69 14.75 -15.35
N ASN A 263 -0.35 14.81 -15.28
CA ASN A 263 0.42 15.65 -14.34
C ASN A 263 0.25 15.34 -12.84
N LYS A 264 -0.48 14.29 -12.46
CA LYS A 264 -0.60 13.80 -11.08
C LYS A 264 0.51 12.78 -10.81
N LYS A 265 1.50 13.19 -10.01
CA LYS A 265 2.62 12.32 -9.59
C LYS A 265 2.30 11.48 -8.35
N GLU A 266 1.35 11.95 -7.54
CA GLU A 266 1.06 11.32 -6.25
C GLU A 266 0.27 10.01 -6.39
N PHE A 267 -0.51 9.80 -7.46
CA PHE A 267 -1.38 8.62 -7.54
C PHE A 267 -0.60 7.29 -7.59
N TYR A 268 0.51 7.27 -8.32
CA TYR A 268 1.41 6.12 -8.44
C TYR A 268 2.67 6.27 -7.56
N ARG A 269 2.62 7.10 -6.52
CA ARG A 269 3.75 7.29 -5.58
C ARG A 269 4.14 5.95 -4.95
N ASP A 270 5.43 5.72 -4.73
CA ASP A 270 5.98 4.53 -4.03
C ASP A 270 5.69 3.17 -4.71
N GLU A 271 5.16 3.17 -5.93
CA GLU A 271 4.97 1.94 -6.70
C GLU A 271 6.31 1.34 -7.14
N GLU A 272 6.37 0.01 -7.21
CA GLU A 272 7.56 -0.70 -7.66
C GLU A 272 7.69 -0.67 -9.18
N ILE A 273 8.87 -0.31 -9.65
CA ILE A 273 9.27 -0.26 -11.06
C ILE A 273 10.40 -1.26 -11.24
N SER A 274 10.29 -2.10 -12.26
CA SER A 274 11.39 -2.96 -12.69
C SER A 274 12.37 -2.16 -13.54
N LEU A 275 13.63 -2.11 -13.13
CA LEU A 275 14.74 -1.55 -13.90
C LEU A 275 15.62 -2.68 -14.38
N SER A 276 15.90 -2.73 -15.68
CA SER A 276 16.89 -3.63 -16.27
C SER A 276 17.97 -2.84 -16.98
N ARG A 277 19.24 -3.25 -16.84
CA ARG A 277 20.32 -2.70 -17.66
C ARG A 277 20.30 -3.36 -19.02
N MET A 278 20.62 -2.58 -20.04
CA MET A 278 20.57 -2.99 -21.43
C MET A 278 21.97 -2.87 -22.03
N ARG A 279 22.23 -3.69 -23.04
CA ARG A 279 23.39 -3.59 -23.94
C ARG A 279 22.91 -3.23 -25.34
N TYR A 280 23.55 -2.26 -25.97
CA TYR A 280 23.38 -2.00 -27.39
C TYR A 280 24.24 -2.97 -28.22
N THR A 281 23.65 -3.57 -29.24
CA THR A 281 24.32 -4.49 -30.17
C THR A 281 24.00 -4.06 -31.60
N GLU A 282 24.68 -4.66 -32.58
CA GLU A 282 24.38 -4.46 -34.00
C GLU A 282 22.89 -4.73 -34.33
N ASN A 283 22.29 -5.72 -33.66
CA ASN A 283 20.88 -6.11 -33.80
C ASN A 283 19.91 -5.30 -32.91
N GLY A 284 20.36 -4.19 -32.33
CA GLY A 284 19.57 -3.35 -31.43
C GLY A 284 19.82 -3.63 -29.94
N THR A 285 18.85 -3.27 -29.10
CA THR A 285 19.01 -3.31 -27.63
C THR A 285 18.65 -4.68 -27.04
N LYS A 286 19.45 -5.16 -26.09
CA LYS A 286 19.21 -6.43 -25.38
C LYS A 286 19.33 -6.23 -23.87
N VAL A 287 18.49 -6.91 -23.09
CA VAL A 287 18.60 -6.91 -21.62
C VAL A 287 19.88 -7.64 -21.21
N ILE A 288 20.63 -7.09 -20.26
CA ILE A 288 21.74 -7.79 -19.61
C ILE A 288 21.15 -8.72 -18.56
N GLU A 289 21.39 -10.02 -18.70
CA GLU A 289 20.87 -11.03 -17.79
C GLU A 289 21.34 -10.79 -16.35
N GLY A 290 20.45 -11.02 -15.37
CA GLY A 290 20.72 -10.78 -13.95
C GLY A 290 20.80 -9.30 -13.53
N SER A 291 20.57 -8.35 -14.44
CA SER A 291 20.62 -6.91 -14.12
C SER A 291 19.30 -6.32 -13.65
N THR A 292 18.21 -7.09 -13.72
CA THR A 292 16.87 -6.63 -13.35
C THR A 292 16.74 -6.47 -11.84
N MET A 293 16.31 -5.28 -11.40
CA MET A 293 16.06 -4.97 -9.99
C MET A 293 14.78 -4.14 -9.82
N LEU A 294 14.20 -4.16 -8.62
CA LEU A 294 13.05 -3.32 -8.27
C LEU A 294 13.52 -1.99 -7.67
N ILE A 295 12.91 -0.90 -8.11
CA ILE A 295 13.11 0.46 -7.60
C ILE A 295 11.77 1.14 -7.37
N THR A 296 11.70 2.14 -6.49
CA THR A 296 10.44 2.86 -6.21
C THR A 296 10.47 4.34 -6.59
N SER A 297 11.64 4.97 -6.59
CA SER A 297 11.76 6.44 -6.76
C SER A 297 13.06 6.91 -7.38
N SER A 298 14.09 6.07 -7.40
CA SER A 298 15.39 6.44 -7.96
C SER A 298 16.28 5.23 -8.21
N PHE A 299 17.28 5.43 -9.06
CA PHE A 299 18.33 4.45 -9.35
C PHE A 299 19.66 5.18 -9.59
N ILE A 300 20.74 4.41 -9.69
CA ILE A 300 22.09 4.94 -9.93
C ILE A 300 22.55 4.51 -11.32
N ILE A 301 23.00 5.49 -12.10
CA ILE A 301 23.74 5.28 -13.35
C ILE A 301 25.24 5.48 -13.09
N ASN A 302 26.09 4.83 -13.87
CA ASN A 302 27.55 4.96 -13.78
C ASN A 302 28.10 5.46 -15.11
N GLY A 303 28.38 6.76 -15.23
CA GLY A 303 28.71 7.35 -16.54
C GLY A 303 27.57 7.12 -17.54
N PHE A 304 27.91 6.67 -18.75
CA PHE A 304 26.89 6.33 -19.75
C PHE A 304 26.21 5.01 -19.45
N ASP A 305 24.88 5.01 -19.60
CA ASP A 305 24.06 3.87 -19.23
C ASP A 305 22.87 3.72 -20.19
N LEU A 306 22.45 2.48 -20.39
CA LEU A 306 21.26 2.16 -21.15
C LEU A 306 20.37 1.30 -20.25
N VAL A 307 19.19 1.80 -19.92
CA VAL A 307 18.29 1.14 -18.98
C VAL A 307 16.88 1.06 -19.55
N LYS A 308 16.16 0.00 -19.21
CA LYS A 308 14.73 -0.16 -19.48
C LYS A 308 13.97 -0.15 -18.17
N LEU A 309 12.99 0.74 -18.09
CA LEU A 309 12.03 0.78 -16.98
C LEU A 309 10.75 0.09 -17.42
N VAL A 310 10.16 -0.71 -16.53
CA VAL A 310 8.89 -1.41 -16.75
C VAL A 310 8.03 -1.27 -15.50
N TYR A 311 6.77 -0.88 -15.67
CA TYR A 311 5.76 -0.86 -14.62
C TYR A 311 4.56 -1.68 -15.08
N ASN A 312 4.10 -2.57 -14.21
CA ASN A 312 2.90 -3.37 -14.45
C ASN A 312 1.69 -2.59 -13.92
N CYS A 313 0.96 -1.98 -14.84
CA CYS A 313 -0.20 -1.14 -14.59
C CYS A 313 -1.48 -1.96 -14.63
N TRP A 314 -2.27 -1.94 -13.56
CA TRP A 314 -3.64 -2.46 -13.58
C TRP A 314 -4.63 -1.37 -14.00
N ASN A 315 -5.33 -1.57 -15.12
CA ASN A 315 -6.23 -0.57 -15.71
C ASN A 315 -7.71 -0.77 -15.34
N GLY A 316 -7.99 -1.55 -14.29
CA GLY A 316 -9.34 -1.88 -13.84
C GLY A 316 -9.93 -3.14 -14.47
N ALA A 317 -9.40 -3.61 -15.60
CA ALA A 317 -9.77 -4.88 -16.23
C ALA A 317 -8.58 -5.85 -16.23
N GLU A 318 -7.45 -5.40 -16.77
CA GLU A 318 -6.26 -6.23 -16.96
C GLU A 318 -4.98 -5.50 -16.58
N ASN A 319 -3.90 -6.26 -16.58
CA ASN A 319 -2.54 -5.79 -16.30
C ASN A 319 -1.84 -5.50 -17.62
N GLU A 320 -1.34 -4.28 -17.78
CA GLU A 320 -0.59 -3.80 -18.93
C GLU A 320 0.81 -3.37 -18.52
N ASN A 321 1.83 -3.84 -19.25
CA ASN A 321 3.20 -3.42 -19.02
C ASN A 321 3.48 -2.12 -19.79
N VAL A 322 3.64 -1.02 -19.06
CA VAL A 322 4.22 0.20 -19.64
C VAL A 322 5.72 0.14 -19.50
N SER A 323 6.45 0.42 -20.59
CA SER A 323 7.91 0.40 -20.57
C SER A 323 8.53 1.55 -21.34
N GLN A 324 9.72 1.96 -20.92
CA GLN A 324 10.51 2.97 -21.61
C GLN A 324 12.00 2.66 -21.48
N THR A 325 12.71 2.69 -22.60
CA THR A 325 14.16 2.61 -22.64
C THR A 325 14.77 4.02 -22.64
N TYR A 326 15.78 4.22 -21.80
CA TYR A 326 16.52 5.46 -21.65
C TYR A 326 18.00 5.25 -21.91
N TYR A 327 18.56 6.07 -22.79
CA TYR A 327 20.00 6.18 -23.00
C TYR A 327 20.53 7.43 -22.30
N PHE A 328 21.29 7.23 -21.23
CA PHE A 328 22.05 8.27 -20.55
C PHE A 328 23.38 8.44 -21.28
N GLY A 329 23.43 9.40 -22.19
CA GLY A 329 24.53 9.57 -23.13
C GLY A 329 25.15 10.98 -23.07
N PRO A 330 26.28 11.18 -23.77
CA PRO A 330 26.98 12.46 -23.77
C PRO A 330 26.12 13.58 -24.36
N ILE A 331 26.35 14.81 -23.90
CA ILE A 331 25.82 16.03 -24.53
C ILE A 331 26.27 16.10 -26.00
N ILE A 332 27.57 15.87 -26.21
CA ILE A 332 28.26 16.01 -27.50
C ILE A 332 28.17 14.69 -28.27
N THR A 333 27.89 14.76 -29.57
CA THR A 333 27.77 13.57 -30.44
C THR A 333 29.12 12.91 -30.73
N ASN A 334 30.19 13.70 -30.79
CA ASN A 334 31.55 13.21 -31.01
C ASN A 334 32.36 13.40 -29.73
N HIS A 335 32.91 12.31 -29.21
CA HIS A 335 33.82 12.34 -28.08
C HIS A 335 35.12 11.63 -28.49
N THR A 336 36.22 12.38 -28.46
CA THR A 336 37.56 11.82 -28.61
C THR A 336 38.16 11.69 -27.22
N GLN A 337 38.59 10.49 -26.87
CA GLN A 337 39.31 10.24 -25.63
C GLN A 337 40.79 10.03 -25.98
N ASP A 338 41.58 11.08 -25.82
CA ASP A 338 43.03 10.99 -26.01
C ASP A 338 43.62 10.25 -24.81
N LYS A 339 43.94 8.97 -25.01
CA LYS A 339 44.65 8.14 -24.05
C LYS A 339 46.02 7.83 -24.63
N THR A 340 47.06 8.40 -24.04
CA THR A 340 48.44 8.11 -24.39
C THR A 340 48.96 7.06 -23.42
N GLU A 341 49.28 5.87 -23.91
CA GLU A 341 50.04 4.87 -23.15
C GLU A 341 51.49 4.92 -23.64
N GLU A 342 52.46 5.10 -22.73
CA GLU A 342 53.88 5.01 -23.07
C GLU A 342 54.26 3.55 -23.26
N ILE A 343 54.50 3.15 -24.50
CA ILE A 343 54.95 1.80 -24.86
C ILE A 343 56.46 1.86 -25.08
N SER A 344 57.23 1.13 -24.27
CA SER A 344 58.66 0.96 -24.50
C SER A 344 58.91 0.05 -25.70
N ALA A 345 59.85 0.42 -26.58
CA ALA A 345 60.10 -0.27 -27.86
C ALA A 345 60.46 -1.77 -27.75
N ASN A 346 60.83 -2.25 -26.55
CA ASN A 346 61.17 -3.65 -26.30
C ASN A 346 60.08 -4.44 -25.56
N ASP A 347 58.96 -3.80 -25.20
CA ASP A 347 57.93 -4.43 -24.39
C ASP A 347 56.83 -5.07 -25.24
N THR A 348 57.10 -6.30 -25.70
CA THR A 348 56.15 -7.14 -26.44
C THR A 348 55.00 -7.68 -25.58
N SER A 349 54.98 -7.34 -24.28
CA SER A 349 53.98 -7.84 -23.32
C SER A 349 52.81 -6.87 -23.07
N ILE A 350 52.92 -5.62 -23.55
CA ILE A 350 51.90 -4.59 -23.35
C ILE A 350 50.71 -4.89 -24.27
N LYS A 351 49.59 -5.28 -23.65
CA LYS A 351 48.28 -5.32 -24.30
C LYS A 351 47.61 -3.98 -24.07
N VAL A 352 47.47 -3.16 -25.12
CA VAL A 352 46.68 -1.93 -25.05
C VAL A 352 45.29 -2.28 -24.56
N LYS A 353 44.91 -1.76 -23.39
CA LYS A 353 43.57 -2.01 -22.83
C LYS A 353 42.63 -0.92 -23.33
N CYS A 354 41.95 -1.22 -24.45
CA CYS A 354 40.82 -0.39 -24.87
C CYS A 354 39.78 -0.34 -23.74
N ASP A 355 39.32 0.86 -23.42
CA ASP A 355 38.34 1.05 -22.37
C ASP A 355 37.00 0.44 -22.80
N THR A 356 36.60 -0.64 -22.15
CA THR A 356 35.34 -1.34 -22.43
C THR A 356 34.12 -0.63 -21.83
N THR A 357 34.32 0.49 -21.12
CA THR A 357 33.27 1.22 -20.41
C THR A 357 32.08 1.58 -21.32
N TYR A 358 32.33 1.76 -22.62
CA TYR A 358 31.29 2.14 -23.59
C TYR A 358 30.59 0.96 -24.29
N LEU A 359 31.05 -0.28 -24.11
CA LEU A 359 30.51 -1.44 -24.85
C LEU A 359 29.08 -1.83 -24.46
N ASN A 360 28.56 -1.32 -23.33
CA ASN A 360 27.15 -1.52 -22.99
C ASN A 360 26.24 -0.52 -23.73
N VAL A 361 26.75 0.66 -24.08
CA VAL A 361 25.94 1.74 -24.69
C VAL A 361 26.27 1.97 -26.17
N GLY A 362 27.32 1.32 -26.68
CA GLY A 362 27.75 1.39 -28.07
C GLY A 362 28.34 0.05 -28.53
N TYR A 363 28.36 -0.15 -29.84
CA TYR A 363 29.04 -1.28 -30.46
C TYR A 363 30.29 -0.77 -31.17
N LEU A 364 31.39 -1.50 -31.07
CA LEU A 364 32.56 -1.22 -31.89
C LEU A 364 32.21 -1.58 -33.33
N LYS A 365 32.34 -0.61 -34.24
CA LYS A 365 32.03 -0.83 -35.65
C LYS A 365 33.27 -1.28 -36.41
N GLU A 366 34.34 -0.49 -36.31
CA GLU A 366 35.59 -0.68 -37.03
C GLU A 366 36.77 -0.17 -36.19
N VAL A 367 37.95 -0.71 -36.48
CA VAL A 367 39.24 -0.24 -35.97
C VAL A 367 40.07 0.20 -37.17
N GLU A 368 40.66 1.38 -37.09
CA GLU A 368 41.59 1.90 -38.10
C GLU A 368 43.02 1.95 -37.54
N TYR A 369 43.98 1.39 -38.27
CA TYR A 369 45.40 1.50 -37.95
C TYR A 369 46.21 1.77 -39.22
N ASN A 370 46.93 2.91 -39.26
CA ASN A 370 47.70 3.35 -40.42
C ASN A 370 46.90 3.27 -41.75
N GLY A 371 45.62 3.69 -41.72
CA GLY A 371 44.72 3.64 -42.88
C GLY A 371 44.17 2.25 -43.25
N THR A 372 44.49 1.21 -42.46
CA THR A 372 43.88 -0.12 -42.61
C THR A 372 42.67 -0.21 -41.70
N HIS A 373 41.49 -0.46 -42.28
CA HIS A 373 40.24 -0.64 -41.55
C HIS A 373 39.99 -2.14 -41.34
N ALA A 374 39.64 -2.53 -40.12
CA ALA A 374 39.20 -3.89 -39.77
C ALA A 374 37.87 -3.83 -39.02
N ASN A 375 36.91 -4.64 -39.41
CA ASN A 375 35.65 -4.78 -38.68
C ASN A 375 35.83 -5.68 -37.46
N VAL A 376 34.88 -5.65 -36.52
CA VAL A 376 34.93 -6.52 -35.33
C VAL A 376 34.93 -8.02 -35.70
N SER A 377 34.24 -8.42 -36.76
CA SER A 377 34.28 -9.77 -37.30
C SER A 377 35.68 -10.21 -37.75
N ASP A 378 36.52 -9.25 -38.14
CA ASP A 378 37.86 -9.49 -38.65
C ASP A 378 38.86 -9.63 -37.50
N LEU A 379 38.53 -9.06 -36.32
CA LEU A 379 39.28 -9.20 -35.07
C LEU A 379 39.15 -10.61 -34.46
N GLU A 380 37.99 -11.27 -34.62
CA GLU A 380 37.77 -12.63 -34.10
C GLU A 380 38.32 -13.73 -35.01
N SER A 381 38.55 -13.45 -36.30
CA SER A 381 38.71 -14.49 -37.32
C SER A 381 40.14 -14.73 -37.83
N SER A 382 41.19 -14.03 -37.38
CA SER A 382 42.54 -14.45 -37.79
C SER A 382 43.69 -13.95 -36.90
N ASP A 383 44.70 -14.81 -36.78
CA ASP A 383 46.04 -14.53 -36.27
C ASP A 383 46.77 -13.35 -36.98
N SER A 384 46.16 -12.68 -37.95
CA SER A 384 46.78 -11.61 -38.75
C SER A 384 46.95 -10.26 -38.02
N LEU A 385 46.25 -10.06 -36.90
CA LEU A 385 46.35 -8.84 -36.08
C LEU A 385 47.09 -9.04 -34.75
N ARG A 386 47.56 -10.27 -34.47
CA ARG A 386 48.48 -10.54 -33.35
C ARG A 386 49.88 -10.03 -33.72
N GLY A 387 50.19 -8.79 -33.38
CA GLY A 387 51.54 -8.24 -33.46
C GLY A 387 51.68 -6.82 -34.02
N LYS A 388 50.58 -6.09 -34.24
CA LYS A 388 50.61 -4.67 -34.65
C LYS A 388 49.68 -3.76 -33.83
N PHE A 389 49.18 -4.23 -32.69
CA PHE A 389 48.45 -3.45 -31.70
C PHE A 389 49.13 -3.56 -30.35
#